data_AF-A0ABC8RJW5-F1
#
_entry.id   AF-A0ABC8RJW5-F1
#
_cell.length_a   1.000
_cell.length_b   1.000
_cell.length_c   1.000
_cell.angle_alpha   90.00
_cell.angle_beta   90.00
_cell.angle_gamma   90.00
#
_symmetry.space_group_name_H-M   'P 1'
#
loop_
_entity.id
_entity.type
_entity.pdbx_description
1 polymer ?
#
loop_
_entity_poly.entity_id
_entity_poly.type
_entity_poly.pdbx_seq_one_letter_code
_entity_poly.pdbx_strand_id
1 'polypeptide(L)'
;MASKTHLQLLVFVFPLSSLSLTFCSPRLEVERNINEYQKWVRWNVKNYQMKKTSLEAESIIRQAAGGTSMKHLDAKLSFAEMNKVTIRVSQDGSGDFKTIGEAIDSIPLFNTRRVILEIKLGVYREKIVIPRTLPFIKFSGGDGSDPPIITGNDTASMSGRDGMPLKTLQSATVAIDANYFVAVNMKFENTAPHVVGSIGGQAVALRISGTKAAFYNCSFYGSQDTLYDHKGLHYFNNCFIQGSVDFIFGYGRSLYENCYLNSTAKKVASLTAQKRTNSSMSSGFSFKDSKVSGSGQVYLGRAWGDYSRVVFSYTFMDKIVLPQGWSDWGKPGRNLSVYYGEYKCSGPGANLSGRVPWSRALSDEEAMPFMGTYYVDGDTWLIRH
;
A
#
# COMPACT_ATOMS: atom_id res chain seq x y z
N MET A 1 39.70 9.32 81.57
CA MET A 1 38.30 8.94 81.34
C MET A 1 37.96 9.29 79.91
N ALA A 2 37.87 8.30 79.02
CA ALA A 2 37.39 8.50 77.66
C ALA A 2 36.62 7.24 77.24
N SER A 3 35.36 7.47 76.90
CA SER A 3 34.31 6.52 76.60
C SER A 3 34.57 5.79 75.27
N LYS A 4 34.32 4.48 75.25
CA LYS A 4 34.29 3.66 74.04
C LYS A 4 32.94 3.84 73.33
N THR A 5 32.95 4.42 72.15
CA THR A 5 31.81 4.41 71.23
C THR A 5 31.82 3.14 70.39
N HIS A 6 30.81 2.28 70.61
CA HIS A 6 30.50 1.15 69.73
C HIS A 6 29.69 1.66 68.53
N LEU A 7 30.23 1.48 67.32
CA LEU A 7 29.49 1.67 66.07
C LEU A 7 28.83 0.33 65.71
N GLN A 8 27.52 0.20 65.91
CA GLN A 8 26.75 -0.94 65.41
C GLN A 8 26.46 -0.74 63.91
N LEU A 9 27.03 -1.61 63.08
CA LEU A 9 26.73 -1.70 61.65
C LEU A 9 25.45 -2.54 61.49
N LEU A 10 24.32 -1.90 61.19
CA LEU A 10 23.07 -2.58 60.82
C LEU A 10 23.19 -3.07 59.37
N VAL A 11 23.47 -4.37 59.20
CA VAL A 11 23.39 -5.05 57.89
C VAL A 11 21.92 -5.36 57.62
N PHE A 12 21.29 -4.59 56.72
CA PHE A 12 20.00 -4.95 56.15
C PHE A 12 20.21 -6.06 55.11
N VAL A 13 19.89 -7.30 55.49
CA VAL A 13 19.74 -8.42 54.55
C VAL A 13 18.38 -8.26 53.86
N PHE A 14 18.37 -7.70 52.66
CA PHE A 14 17.21 -7.80 51.77
C PHE A 14 17.09 -9.24 51.28
N PRO A 15 15.92 -9.89 51.35
CA PRO A 15 15.72 -11.17 50.71
C PRO A 15 15.77 -10.95 49.20
N LEU A 16 16.73 -11.61 48.53
CA LEU A 16 16.71 -11.82 47.09
C LEU A 16 15.43 -12.59 46.77
N SER A 17 14.35 -11.87 46.44
CA SER A 17 13.25 -12.46 45.70
C SER A 17 13.82 -12.93 44.37
N SER A 18 13.55 -14.19 44.07
CA SER A 18 13.96 -14.87 42.86
C SER A 18 13.50 -14.08 41.63
N LEU A 19 14.42 -13.28 41.07
CA LEU A 19 14.30 -12.82 39.70
C LEU A 19 14.44 -14.06 38.82
N SER A 20 13.31 -14.70 38.52
CA SER A 20 13.24 -15.72 37.50
C SER A 20 13.50 -15.04 36.16
N LEU A 21 14.78 -15.02 35.77
CA LEU A 21 15.17 -14.83 34.38
C LEU A 21 14.55 -16.00 33.60
N THR A 22 13.33 -15.80 33.13
CA THR A 22 12.68 -16.71 32.20
C THR A 22 13.43 -16.58 30.88
N PHE A 23 14.48 -17.37 30.73
CA PHE A 23 15.02 -17.70 29.42
C PHE A 23 13.90 -18.42 28.66
N CYS A 24 13.12 -17.65 27.88
CA CYS A 24 12.22 -18.25 26.92
C CYS A 24 13.11 -19.00 25.92
N SER A 25 13.05 -20.33 25.95
CA SER A 25 13.79 -21.14 24.99
C SER A 25 13.38 -20.72 23.57
N PRO A 26 14.31 -20.54 22.62
CA PRO A 26 14.00 -20.22 21.23
C PRO A 26 12.96 -21.18 20.62
N ARG A 27 12.95 -22.43 21.08
CA ARG A 27 11.97 -23.45 20.67
C ARG A 27 10.53 -23.12 21.12
N LEU A 28 10.36 -22.64 22.35
CA LEU A 28 9.04 -22.25 22.88
C LEU A 28 8.50 -21.00 22.19
N GLU A 29 9.38 -20.07 21.79
CA GLU A 29 9.01 -18.88 21.04
C GLU A 29 8.59 -19.23 19.60
N VAL A 30 9.32 -20.13 18.94
CA VAL A 30 8.96 -20.66 17.62
C VAL A 30 7.61 -21.40 17.67
N GLU A 31 7.40 -22.29 18.65
CA GLU A 31 6.13 -23.01 18.81
C GLU A 31 4.95 -22.06 19.10
N ARG A 32 5.16 -21.03 19.94
CA ARG A 32 4.15 -19.99 20.20
C ARG A 32 3.83 -19.20 18.93
N ASN A 33 4.83 -18.82 18.15
CA ASN A 33 4.66 -18.07 16.89
C ASN A 33 3.93 -18.90 15.82
N ILE A 34 4.23 -20.21 15.71
CA ILE A 34 3.49 -21.13 14.84
C ILE A 34 2.02 -21.23 15.26
N ASN A 35 1.75 -21.34 16.56
CA ASN A 35 0.38 -21.43 17.08
C ASN A 35 -0.41 -20.13 16.82
N GLU A 36 0.19 -18.97 17.10
CA GLU A 36 -0.42 -17.66 16.81
C GLU A 36 -0.66 -17.45 15.31
N TYR A 37 0.26 -17.89 14.45
CA TYR A 37 0.09 -17.88 13.00
C TYR A 37 -1.13 -18.73 12.57
N GLN A 38 -1.21 -19.98 13.02
CA GLN A 38 -2.30 -20.88 12.65
C GLN A 38 -3.66 -20.37 13.16
N LYS A 39 -3.70 -19.80 14.36
CA LYS A 39 -4.90 -19.11 14.87
C LYS A 39 -5.30 -17.95 13.96
N TRP A 40 -4.34 -17.12 13.55
CA TRP A 40 -4.60 -15.99 12.68
C TRP A 40 -5.09 -16.44 11.28
N VAL A 41 -4.51 -17.48 10.68
CA VAL A 41 -4.99 -18.05 9.39
C VAL A 41 -6.42 -18.51 9.52
N ARG A 42 -6.74 -19.32 10.54
CA ARG A 42 -8.12 -19.81 10.80
C ARG A 42 -9.08 -18.65 11.00
N TRP A 43 -8.69 -17.63 11.75
CA TRP A 43 -9.47 -16.42 11.94
C TRP A 43 -9.68 -15.70 10.60
N ASN A 44 -8.65 -15.52 9.78
CA ASN A 44 -8.73 -14.81 8.51
C ASN A 44 -9.67 -15.51 7.52
N VAL A 45 -9.55 -16.84 7.39
CA VAL A 45 -10.44 -17.67 6.56
C VAL A 45 -11.88 -17.62 7.08
N LYS A 46 -12.09 -17.75 8.39
CA LYS A 46 -13.43 -17.66 8.99
C LYS A 46 -14.08 -16.29 8.74
N ASN A 47 -13.33 -15.20 8.92
CA ASN A 47 -13.83 -13.86 8.65
C ASN A 47 -14.16 -13.66 7.18
N TYR A 48 -13.34 -14.19 6.28
CA TYR A 48 -13.65 -14.20 4.85
C TYR A 48 -14.97 -14.93 4.57
N GLN A 49 -15.15 -16.15 5.09
CA GLN A 49 -16.37 -16.93 4.90
C GLN A 49 -17.60 -16.19 5.44
N MET A 50 -17.53 -15.62 6.65
CA MET A 50 -18.62 -14.83 7.23
C MET A 50 -19.00 -13.62 6.34
N LYS A 51 -18.01 -12.88 5.84
CA LYS A 51 -18.25 -11.75 4.92
C LYS A 51 -18.88 -12.22 3.61
N LYS A 52 -18.36 -13.29 3.01
CA LYS A 52 -18.89 -13.87 1.77
C LYS A 52 -20.36 -14.29 1.93
N THR A 53 -20.69 -15.03 2.99
CA THR A 53 -22.07 -15.47 3.26
C THR A 53 -23.01 -14.29 3.47
N SER A 54 -22.57 -13.23 4.17
CA SER A 54 -23.34 -11.99 4.32
C SER A 54 -23.66 -11.35 2.96
N LEU A 55 -22.65 -11.27 2.07
CA LEU A 55 -22.81 -10.69 0.73
C LEU A 55 -23.75 -11.52 -0.15
N GLU A 56 -23.65 -12.85 -0.10
CA GLU A 56 -24.53 -13.77 -0.81
C GLU A 56 -25.98 -13.63 -0.35
N ALA A 57 -26.22 -13.61 0.98
CA ALA A 57 -27.55 -13.42 1.55
C ALA A 57 -28.18 -12.08 1.13
N GLU A 58 -27.41 -10.99 1.15
CA GLU A 58 -27.87 -9.68 0.67
C GLU A 58 -28.13 -9.65 -0.83
N SER A 59 -27.38 -10.40 -1.64
CA SER A 59 -27.62 -10.49 -3.08
C SER A 59 -28.97 -11.15 -3.39
N ILE A 60 -29.34 -12.18 -2.63
CA ILE A 60 -30.62 -12.89 -2.74
C ILE A 60 -31.79 -11.97 -2.35
N ILE A 61 -31.67 -11.27 -1.21
CA ILE A 61 -32.69 -10.30 -0.76
C ILE A 61 -32.91 -9.20 -1.82
N ARG A 62 -31.84 -8.75 -2.48
CA ARG A 62 -31.92 -7.73 -3.55
C ARG A 62 -32.64 -8.22 -4.80
N GLN A 63 -32.36 -9.44 -5.25
CA GLN A 63 -33.07 -10.04 -6.39
C GLN A 63 -34.57 -10.16 -6.11
N ALA A 64 -34.95 -10.46 -4.87
CA ALA A 64 -36.35 -10.51 -4.46
C ALA A 64 -37.02 -9.12 -4.39
N ALA A 65 -36.27 -8.04 -4.19
CA ALA A 65 -36.79 -6.69 -3.96
C ALA A 65 -36.86 -5.80 -5.23
N GLY A 66 -36.47 -6.28 -6.41
CA GLY A 66 -36.57 -5.55 -7.69
C GLY A 66 -35.77 -4.23 -7.78
N GLY A 67 -34.90 -3.95 -6.81
CA GLY A 67 -34.24 -2.64 -6.67
C GLY A 67 -32.82 -2.61 -7.22
N THR A 68 -32.55 -1.67 -8.13
CA THR A 68 -31.19 -1.19 -8.42
C THR A 68 -30.72 -0.16 -7.36
N SER A 69 -29.60 -0.47 -6.71
CA SER A 69 -28.58 0.45 -6.18
C SER A 69 -28.35 0.63 -4.64
N MET A 70 -27.05 0.81 -4.33
CA MET A 70 -26.39 1.55 -3.25
C MET A 70 -26.58 1.23 -1.75
N LYS A 71 -27.37 0.25 -1.30
CA LYS A 71 -27.56 0.02 0.16
C LYS A 71 -26.33 -0.43 0.97
N HIS A 72 -25.25 -0.87 0.33
CA HIS A 72 -24.03 -1.33 1.02
C HIS A 72 -22.88 -0.30 1.00
N LEU A 73 -23.01 0.79 0.24
CA LEU A 73 -22.01 1.86 0.21
C LEU A 73 -22.11 2.74 1.47
N ASP A 74 -20.97 3.22 1.95
CA ASP A 74 -20.89 4.23 3.01
C ASP A 74 -21.86 5.39 2.71
N ALA A 75 -22.72 5.74 3.68
CA ALA A 75 -23.76 6.75 3.49
C ALA A 75 -23.21 8.10 3.00
N LYS A 76 -22.00 8.50 3.42
CA LYS A 76 -21.37 9.73 2.96
C LYS A 76 -20.97 9.64 1.49
N LEU A 77 -20.48 8.48 1.06
CA LEU A 77 -20.16 8.23 -0.34
C LEU A 77 -21.43 8.22 -1.20
N SER A 78 -22.48 7.53 -0.76
CA SER A 78 -23.76 7.50 -1.45
C SER A 78 -24.32 8.91 -1.67
N PHE A 79 -24.28 9.76 -0.63
CA PHE A 79 -24.71 11.15 -0.74
C PHE A 79 -23.82 11.97 -1.70
N ALA A 80 -22.50 11.78 -1.64
CA ALA A 80 -21.56 12.46 -2.53
C ALA A 80 -21.80 12.13 -4.00
N GLU A 81 -22.13 10.87 -4.32
CA GLU A 81 -22.40 10.42 -5.68
C GLU A 81 -23.75 10.88 -6.26
N MET A 82 -24.72 11.25 -5.43
CA MET A 82 -26.03 11.76 -5.90
C MET A 82 -25.92 13.13 -6.57
N ASN A 83 -24.93 13.94 -6.15
CA ASN A 83 -24.80 15.33 -6.56
C ASN A 83 -23.42 15.59 -7.18
N LYS A 84 -23.08 14.91 -8.28
CA LYS A 84 -21.77 15.07 -8.91
C LYS A 84 -21.58 16.50 -9.45
N VAL A 85 -20.35 16.99 -9.39
CA VAL A 85 -19.90 18.25 -10.02
C VAL A 85 -18.75 17.90 -10.94
N THR A 86 -18.70 18.55 -12.09
CA THR A 86 -17.61 18.36 -13.06
C THR A 86 -16.88 19.69 -13.26
N ILE A 87 -15.55 19.65 -13.24
CA ILE A 87 -14.65 20.77 -13.52
C ILE A 87 -13.70 20.30 -14.62
N ARG A 88 -13.54 21.08 -15.69
CA ARG A 88 -12.66 20.78 -16.81
C ARG A 88 -11.34 21.49 -16.66
N VAL A 89 -10.25 20.74 -16.83
CA VAL A 89 -8.89 21.27 -16.81
C VAL A 89 -8.24 21.07 -18.17
N SER A 90 -7.80 22.15 -18.80
CA SER A 90 -7.14 22.11 -20.10
C SER A 90 -6.10 23.22 -20.27
N GLN A 91 -4.85 22.84 -20.58
CA GLN A 91 -3.74 23.79 -20.73
C GLN A 91 -3.93 24.76 -21.92
N ASP A 92 -4.72 24.37 -22.93
CA ASP A 92 -5.06 25.18 -24.09
C ASP A 92 -6.12 26.27 -23.81
N GLY A 93 -6.71 26.28 -22.60
CA GLY A 93 -7.74 27.22 -22.20
C GLY A 93 -9.17 26.86 -22.60
N SER A 94 -9.41 25.67 -23.16
CA SER A 94 -10.76 25.17 -23.49
C SER A 94 -11.55 24.61 -22.28
N GLY A 95 -10.91 24.52 -21.11
CA GLY A 95 -11.52 24.09 -19.84
C GLY A 95 -11.83 25.27 -18.92
N ASP A 96 -12.37 24.96 -17.74
CA ASP A 96 -12.66 25.94 -16.68
C ASP A 96 -11.37 26.48 -16.05
N PHE A 97 -10.32 25.64 -15.97
CA PHE A 97 -9.00 25.98 -15.46
C PHE A 97 -7.88 25.48 -16.38
N LYS A 98 -6.71 26.13 -16.32
CA LYS A 98 -5.52 25.71 -17.08
C LYS A 98 -4.68 24.70 -16.32
N THR A 99 -4.69 24.78 -15.00
CA THR A 99 -3.89 23.92 -14.12
C THR A 99 -4.79 23.07 -13.22
N ILE A 100 -4.25 21.95 -12.75
CA ILE A 100 -4.95 21.06 -11.82
C ILE A 100 -5.03 21.72 -10.44
N GLY A 101 -3.97 22.43 -10.03
CA GLY A 101 -3.93 23.18 -8.77
C GLY A 101 -5.05 24.21 -8.65
N GLU A 102 -5.25 25.07 -9.67
CA GLU A 102 -6.33 26.07 -9.67
C GLU A 102 -7.71 25.42 -9.56
N ALA A 103 -7.92 24.29 -10.26
CA ALA A 103 -9.17 23.55 -10.18
C ALA A 103 -9.43 23.01 -8.78
N ILE A 104 -8.41 22.50 -8.09
CA ILE A 104 -8.52 22.04 -6.70
C ILE A 104 -8.81 23.20 -5.75
N ASP A 105 -8.12 24.32 -5.92
CA ASP A 105 -8.26 25.51 -5.07
C ASP A 105 -9.65 26.16 -5.20
N SER A 106 -10.35 25.92 -6.31
CA SER A 106 -11.73 26.37 -6.52
C SER A 106 -12.78 25.60 -5.69
N ILE A 107 -12.42 24.43 -5.14
CA ILE A 107 -13.37 23.55 -4.44
C ILE A 107 -13.50 24.00 -2.98
N PRO A 108 -14.74 24.25 -2.49
CA PRO A 108 -14.95 24.57 -1.08
C PRO A 108 -14.41 23.48 -0.15
N LEU A 109 -13.74 23.91 0.93
CA LEU A 109 -13.30 23.01 1.99
C LEU A 109 -14.47 22.24 2.60
N PHE A 110 -14.17 21.06 3.13
CA PHE A 110 -15.16 20.11 3.69
C PHE A 110 -16.18 19.63 2.65
N ASN A 111 -15.69 19.43 1.42
CA ASN A 111 -16.50 18.98 0.29
C ASN A 111 -17.33 17.72 0.63
N THR A 112 -18.61 17.73 0.26
CA THR A 112 -19.56 16.63 0.49
C THR A 112 -20.04 15.99 -0.80
N ARG A 113 -19.57 16.44 -1.95
CA ARG A 113 -20.03 16.04 -3.29
C ARG A 113 -18.92 15.34 -4.07
N ARG A 114 -19.25 14.41 -4.96
CA ARG A 114 -18.26 13.91 -5.92
C ARG A 114 -17.87 15.04 -6.86
N VAL A 115 -16.62 15.52 -6.78
CA VAL A 115 -16.08 16.50 -7.72
C VAL A 115 -15.17 15.78 -8.70
N ILE A 116 -15.53 15.81 -9.98
CA ILE A 116 -14.83 15.17 -11.08
C ILE A 116 -14.02 16.22 -11.81
N LEU A 117 -12.69 16.11 -11.75
CA LEU A 117 -11.79 16.87 -12.60
C LEU A 117 -11.60 16.08 -13.90
N GLU A 118 -12.23 16.56 -14.96
CA GLU A 118 -11.98 16.10 -16.34
C GLU A 118 -10.70 16.77 -16.84
N ILE A 119 -9.60 16.02 -16.82
CA ILE A 119 -8.28 16.53 -17.16
C ILE A 119 -7.99 16.15 -18.62
N LYS A 120 -7.88 17.17 -19.48
CA LYS A 120 -7.54 16.97 -20.89
C LYS A 120 -6.10 16.52 -21.05
N LEU A 121 -5.80 15.92 -22.21
CA LEU A 121 -4.45 15.52 -22.57
C LEU A 121 -3.47 16.69 -22.37
N GLY A 122 -2.35 16.42 -21.73
CA GLY A 122 -1.33 17.42 -21.45
C GLY A 122 -0.28 16.89 -20.48
N VAL A 123 0.82 17.64 -20.39
CA VAL A 123 1.89 17.42 -19.42
C VAL A 123 1.79 18.49 -18.34
N TYR A 124 1.24 18.11 -17.20
CA TYR A 124 1.01 18.98 -16.05
C TYR A 124 2.21 18.88 -15.10
N ARG A 125 3.16 19.80 -15.23
CA ARG A 125 4.31 19.90 -14.32
C ARG A 125 3.91 20.64 -13.05
N GLU A 126 3.21 19.94 -12.17
CA GLU A 126 2.63 20.48 -10.94
C GLU A 126 2.94 19.58 -9.74
N LYS A 127 3.10 20.20 -8.56
CA LYS A 127 3.13 19.49 -7.28
C LYS A 127 1.76 19.60 -6.62
N ILE A 128 1.03 18.49 -6.57
CA ILE A 128 -0.38 18.47 -6.17
C ILE A 128 -0.53 17.87 -4.78
N VAL A 129 -1.34 18.52 -3.93
CA VAL A 129 -1.81 17.96 -2.66
C VAL A 129 -3.33 18.02 -2.65
N ILE A 130 -3.99 16.87 -2.46
CA ILE A 130 -5.42 16.81 -2.17
C ILE A 130 -5.58 16.70 -0.66
N PRO A 131 -5.87 17.82 0.05
CA PRO A 131 -5.90 17.84 1.50
C PRO A 131 -7.07 17.01 2.06
N ARG A 132 -6.96 16.61 3.34
CA ARG A 132 -8.00 15.83 4.05
C ARG A 132 -9.40 16.47 4.01
N THR A 133 -9.45 17.79 3.89
CA THR A 133 -10.66 18.62 3.81
C THR A 133 -11.40 18.49 2.47
N LEU A 134 -10.81 17.86 1.46
CA LEU A 134 -11.42 17.67 0.14
C LEU A 134 -11.63 16.18 -0.17
N PRO A 135 -12.50 15.46 0.54
CA PRO A 135 -12.86 14.09 0.17
C PRO A 135 -13.64 14.05 -1.15
N PHE A 136 -13.81 12.86 -1.71
CA PHE A 136 -14.63 12.61 -2.92
C PHE A 136 -14.14 13.31 -4.20
N ILE A 137 -12.85 13.61 -4.30
CA ILE A 137 -12.25 14.08 -5.56
C ILE A 137 -12.04 12.91 -6.51
N LYS A 138 -12.40 13.08 -7.78
CA LYS A 138 -12.08 12.15 -8.87
C LYS A 138 -11.26 12.86 -9.93
N PHE A 139 -10.12 12.28 -10.31
CA PHE A 139 -9.41 12.64 -11.54
C PHE A 139 -9.85 11.70 -12.67
N SER A 140 -10.15 12.28 -13.83
CA SER A 140 -10.57 11.53 -15.01
C SER A 140 -9.84 12.05 -16.24
N GLY A 141 -8.85 11.29 -16.72
CA GLY A 141 -8.35 11.46 -18.08
C GLY A 141 -9.32 10.83 -19.08
N GLY A 142 -9.29 11.27 -20.35
CA GLY A 142 -10.23 10.91 -21.41
C GLY A 142 -10.32 9.42 -21.77
N ASP A 143 -10.17 9.06 -23.04
CA ASP A 143 -10.42 7.70 -23.53
C ASP A 143 -9.38 6.63 -23.10
N GLY A 144 -8.35 7.02 -22.35
CA GLY A 144 -7.34 6.13 -21.79
C GLY A 144 -6.24 5.70 -22.76
N SER A 145 -6.34 6.06 -24.04
CA SER A 145 -5.31 5.77 -25.05
C SER A 145 -4.07 6.67 -24.88
N ASP A 146 -4.30 7.96 -24.63
CA ASP A 146 -3.27 8.91 -24.20
C ASP A 146 -3.71 9.71 -22.98
N PRO A 147 -3.55 9.15 -21.77
CA PRO A 147 -3.98 9.83 -20.56
C PRO A 147 -3.02 10.98 -20.19
N PRO A 148 -3.54 12.07 -19.59
CA PRO A 148 -2.72 13.18 -19.11
C PRO A 148 -1.74 12.73 -18.04
N ILE A 149 -0.62 13.45 -17.96
CA ILE A 149 0.46 13.17 -17.02
C ILE A 149 0.66 14.31 -16.04
N ILE A 150 0.75 13.97 -14.76
CA ILE A 150 1.22 14.87 -13.71
C ILE A 150 2.66 14.49 -13.38
N THR A 151 3.59 15.42 -13.57
CA THR A 151 5.04 15.13 -13.51
C THR A 151 5.79 16.07 -12.57
N GLY A 152 6.74 15.52 -11.81
CA GLY A 152 7.67 16.26 -10.96
C GLY A 152 9.04 15.57 -10.92
N ASN A 153 9.92 16.05 -10.04
CA ASN A 153 11.30 15.54 -9.91
C ASN A 153 11.90 15.73 -8.52
N ASP A 154 11.05 15.90 -7.50
CA ASP A 154 11.52 16.10 -6.12
C ASP A 154 12.10 14.81 -5.56
N THR A 155 13.24 14.92 -4.88
CA THR A 155 13.84 13.83 -4.10
C THR A 155 13.67 14.07 -2.60
N ALA A 156 13.89 13.04 -1.79
CA ALA A 156 13.88 13.15 -0.34
C ALA A 156 14.96 14.10 0.23
N SER A 157 16.08 14.27 -0.48
CA SER A 157 17.17 15.19 -0.08
C SER A 157 16.97 16.63 -0.54
N MET A 158 16.05 16.90 -1.47
CA MET A 158 15.79 18.25 -1.94
C MET A 158 15.32 19.15 -0.78
N SER A 159 15.81 20.39 -0.75
CA SER A 159 15.39 21.38 0.24
C SER A 159 13.96 21.84 -0.02
N GLY A 160 13.12 21.75 1.02
CA GLY A 160 11.79 22.33 1.05
C GLY A 160 11.82 23.84 1.23
N ARG A 161 10.63 24.46 1.28
CA ARG A 161 10.48 25.92 1.46
C ARG A 161 11.00 26.41 2.82
N ASP A 162 11.05 25.53 3.81
CA ASP A 162 11.58 25.77 5.15
C ASP A 162 13.10 25.56 5.24
N GLY A 163 13.76 25.27 4.11
CA GLY A 163 15.19 24.96 4.04
C GLY A 163 15.55 23.54 4.49
N MET A 164 14.60 22.76 5.00
CA MET A 164 14.82 21.40 5.48
C MET A 164 14.62 20.37 4.36
N PRO A 165 15.28 19.21 4.40
CA PRO A 165 15.04 18.16 3.40
C PRO A 165 13.57 17.73 3.40
N LEU A 166 12.99 17.58 2.21
CA LEU A 166 11.60 17.11 2.02
C LEU A 166 11.33 15.76 2.69
N LYS A 167 12.36 14.91 2.78
CA LYS A 167 12.25 13.48 3.11
C LYS A 167 11.34 12.76 2.09
N THR A 168 11.26 11.43 2.18
CA THR A 168 10.45 10.64 1.25
C THR A 168 8.98 11.09 1.22
N LEU A 169 8.42 11.46 2.37
CA LEU A 169 7.00 11.84 2.49
C LEU A 169 6.63 13.05 1.61
N GLN A 170 7.47 14.10 1.61
CA GLN A 170 7.17 15.34 0.89
C GLN A 170 7.79 15.37 -0.53
N SER A 171 8.55 14.34 -0.93
CA SER A 171 9.04 14.19 -2.31
C SER A 171 7.95 13.85 -3.33
N ALA A 172 6.73 13.53 -2.86
CA ALA A 172 5.62 13.14 -3.73
C ALA A 172 5.24 14.25 -4.72
N THR A 173 5.21 13.91 -6.02
CA THR A 173 4.64 14.76 -7.07
C THR A 173 3.16 14.99 -6.83
N VAL A 174 2.42 13.92 -6.50
CA VAL A 174 1.02 14.00 -6.10
C VAL A 174 0.83 13.36 -4.73
N ALA A 175 0.20 14.08 -3.80
CA ALA A 175 -0.11 13.64 -2.45
C ALA A 175 -1.62 13.63 -2.20
N ILE A 176 -2.18 12.44 -2.00
CA ILE A 176 -3.61 12.24 -1.72
C ILE A 176 -3.80 12.02 -0.22
N ASP A 177 -4.17 13.06 0.51
CA ASP A 177 -4.51 12.96 1.93
C ASP A 177 -6.02 12.79 2.17
N ALA A 178 -6.84 13.09 1.16
CA ALA A 178 -8.29 12.95 1.14
C ALA A 178 -8.79 11.51 1.04
N ASN A 179 -9.93 11.22 1.70
CA ASN A 179 -10.63 9.95 1.57
C ASN A 179 -11.48 9.90 0.30
N TYR A 180 -11.80 8.69 -0.18
CA TYR A 180 -12.69 8.48 -1.34
C TYR A 180 -12.16 9.07 -2.65
N PHE A 181 -10.84 9.23 -2.76
CA PHE A 181 -10.21 9.67 -4.00
C PHE A 181 -10.33 8.61 -5.08
N VAL A 182 -10.60 9.02 -6.31
CA VAL A 182 -10.60 8.12 -7.47
C VAL A 182 -9.72 8.72 -8.57
N ALA A 183 -8.91 7.91 -9.23
CA ALA A 183 -8.29 8.29 -10.50
C ALA A 183 -8.64 7.26 -11.58
N VAL A 184 -9.00 7.74 -12.76
CA VAL A 184 -9.26 6.93 -13.95
C VAL A 184 -8.44 7.52 -15.09
N ASN A 185 -7.70 6.67 -15.81
CA ASN A 185 -6.94 7.08 -16.99
C ASN A 185 -5.97 8.24 -16.69
N MET A 186 -5.07 8.08 -15.73
CA MET A 186 -4.08 9.10 -15.35
C MET A 186 -2.65 8.54 -15.34
N LYS A 187 -1.67 9.36 -15.71
CA LYS A 187 -0.23 9.06 -15.51
C LYS A 187 0.30 9.93 -14.36
N PHE A 188 0.96 9.31 -13.39
CA PHE A 188 1.66 9.99 -12.29
C PHE A 188 3.15 9.69 -12.39
N GLU A 189 3.99 10.72 -12.36
CA GLU A 189 5.42 10.56 -12.64
C GLU A 189 6.31 11.39 -11.72
N ASN A 190 7.38 10.76 -11.24
CA ASN A 190 8.54 11.46 -10.71
C ASN A 190 9.78 11.09 -11.55
N THR A 191 10.36 12.09 -12.20
CA THR A 191 11.46 11.96 -13.17
C THR A 191 12.85 12.02 -12.53
N ALA A 192 12.94 12.12 -11.20
CA ALA A 192 14.24 12.17 -10.53
C ALA A 192 15.07 10.91 -10.84
N PRO A 193 16.35 11.06 -11.23
CA PRO A 193 17.20 9.92 -11.52
C PRO A 193 17.58 9.21 -10.22
N HIS A 194 17.60 7.87 -10.25
CA HIS A 194 18.14 7.09 -9.15
C HIS A 194 19.53 6.57 -9.47
N VAL A 195 20.48 6.89 -8.60
CA VAL A 195 21.83 6.33 -8.58
C VAL A 195 21.91 5.32 -7.44
N VAL A 196 22.30 4.09 -7.76
CA VAL A 196 22.43 3.00 -6.78
C VAL A 196 23.39 3.41 -5.66
N GLY A 197 22.93 3.31 -4.41
CA GLY A 197 23.72 3.68 -3.23
C GLY A 197 23.66 5.17 -2.85
N SER A 198 22.94 5.99 -3.63
CA SER A 198 22.71 7.39 -3.28
C SER A 198 21.95 7.53 -1.96
N ILE A 199 22.34 8.52 -1.14
CA ILE A 199 21.63 8.88 0.08
C ILE A 199 20.58 9.93 -0.28
N GLY A 200 19.33 9.72 0.15
CA GLY A 200 18.24 10.67 -0.09
C GLY A 200 17.67 10.68 -1.52
N GLY A 201 17.99 9.66 -2.33
CA GLY A 201 17.52 9.52 -3.72
C GLY A 201 16.09 9.00 -3.88
N GLN A 202 15.34 8.81 -2.79
CA GLN A 202 13.93 8.42 -2.85
C GLN A 202 13.12 9.53 -3.54
N ALA A 203 12.23 9.16 -4.46
CA ALA A 203 11.49 10.13 -5.27
C ALA A 203 10.10 9.58 -5.62
N VAL A 204 9.09 10.07 -4.90
CA VAL A 204 7.72 9.53 -4.95
C VAL A 204 6.94 10.19 -6.10
N ALA A 205 6.30 9.38 -6.95
CA ALA A 205 5.36 9.86 -7.96
C ALA A 205 3.98 10.13 -7.35
N LEU A 206 3.47 9.16 -6.58
CA LEU A 206 2.19 9.30 -5.88
C LEU A 206 2.29 8.79 -4.44
N ARG A 207 1.79 9.59 -3.49
CA ARG A 207 1.58 9.19 -2.10
C ARG A 207 0.10 9.15 -1.75
N ILE A 208 -0.34 8.09 -1.06
CA ILE A 208 -1.76 7.90 -0.69
C ILE A 208 -1.88 7.68 0.82
N SER A 209 -2.41 8.68 1.52
CA SER A 209 -2.63 8.68 2.98
C SER A 209 -4.10 8.73 3.39
N GLY A 210 -5.00 9.05 2.45
CA GLY A 210 -6.44 9.02 2.65
C GLY A 210 -6.98 7.63 2.33
N THR A 211 -7.97 7.18 3.09
CA THR A 211 -8.51 5.82 2.95
C THR A 211 -9.59 5.75 1.87
N LYS A 212 -9.83 4.54 1.36
CA LYS A 212 -10.85 4.25 0.34
C LYS A 212 -10.53 4.95 -0.99
N ALA A 213 -9.29 4.82 -1.46
CA ALA A 213 -8.83 5.39 -2.72
C ALA A 213 -8.75 4.33 -3.82
N ALA A 214 -9.25 4.64 -5.03
CA ALA A 214 -9.26 3.70 -6.15
C ALA A 214 -8.58 4.27 -7.40
N PHE A 215 -7.86 3.41 -8.12
CA PHE A 215 -7.12 3.75 -9.33
C PHE A 215 -7.47 2.75 -10.43
N TYR A 216 -7.97 3.24 -11.56
CA TYR A 216 -8.39 2.43 -12.70
C TYR A 216 -7.61 2.86 -13.94
N ASN A 217 -6.96 1.92 -14.62
CA ASN A 217 -6.18 2.20 -15.83
C ASN A 217 -5.20 3.37 -15.64
N CYS A 218 -4.55 3.43 -14.48
CA CYS A 218 -3.59 4.46 -14.14
C CYS A 218 -2.16 3.92 -14.31
N SER A 219 -1.22 4.82 -14.61
CA SER A 219 0.20 4.48 -14.71
C SER A 219 1.04 5.29 -13.73
N PHE A 220 2.01 4.65 -13.09
CA PHE A 220 2.89 5.24 -12.08
C PHE A 220 4.34 5.05 -12.51
N TYR A 221 5.06 6.14 -12.72
CA TYR A 221 6.42 6.14 -13.22
C TYR A 221 7.37 6.77 -12.22
N GLY A 222 8.43 6.04 -11.89
CA GLY A 222 9.52 6.56 -11.06
C GLY A 222 10.71 5.63 -11.04
N SER A 223 11.59 5.88 -10.07
CA SER A 223 12.74 5.03 -9.80
C SER A 223 12.64 4.42 -8.40
N GLN A 224 13.34 4.95 -7.40
CA GLN A 224 13.24 4.49 -6.02
C GLN A 224 12.00 5.11 -5.36
N ASP A 225 11.22 4.30 -4.64
CA ASP A 225 10.04 4.73 -3.87
C ASP A 225 8.91 5.34 -4.73
N THR A 226 8.63 4.78 -5.91
CA THR A 226 7.67 5.35 -6.89
C THR A 226 6.24 5.55 -6.32
N LEU A 227 5.64 4.50 -5.77
CA LEU A 227 4.28 4.52 -5.23
C LEU A 227 4.32 4.35 -3.72
N TYR A 228 4.08 5.45 -3.01
CA TYR A 228 3.96 5.45 -1.55
C TYR A 228 2.52 5.17 -1.14
N ASP A 229 2.16 3.89 -1.13
CA ASP A 229 0.93 3.33 -0.58
C ASP A 229 0.95 3.40 0.97
N HIS A 230 0.89 4.64 1.47
CA HIS A 230 1.24 4.96 2.84
C HIS A 230 0.29 4.31 3.85
N LYS A 231 -1.02 4.61 3.80
CA LYS A 231 -2.02 4.04 4.72
C LYS A 231 -3.44 4.16 4.18
N GLY A 232 -4.29 3.20 4.54
CA GLY A 232 -5.71 3.20 4.16
C GLY A 232 -6.12 1.91 3.47
N LEU A 233 -7.37 1.88 3.00
CA LEU A 233 -7.90 0.86 2.10
C LEU A 233 -7.76 1.34 0.67
N HIS A 234 -6.99 0.66 -0.18
CA HIS A 234 -6.78 1.10 -1.56
C HIS A 234 -7.03 -0.01 -2.58
N TYR A 235 -7.47 0.38 -3.76
CA TYR A 235 -7.71 -0.55 -4.86
C TYR A 235 -7.06 -0.03 -6.14
N PHE A 236 -6.32 -0.89 -6.82
CA PHE A 236 -5.68 -0.62 -8.09
C PHE A 236 -6.15 -1.68 -9.07
N ASN A 237 -6.76 -1.26 -10.17
CA ASN A 237 -7.25 -2.16 -11.21
C ASN A 237 -6.71 -1.76 -12.57
N ASN A 238 -6.14 -2.73 -13.29
CA ASN A 238 -5.57 -2.51 -14.61
C ASN A 238 -4.49 -1.41 -14.62
N CYS A 239 -3.66 -1.34 -13.58
CA CYS A 239 -2.66 -0.28 -13.44
C CYS A 239 -1.27 -0.74 -13.90
N PHE A 240 -0.48 0.19 -14.44
CA PHE A 240 0.94 0.00 -14.72
C PHE A 240 1.78 0.69 -13.66
N ILE A 241 2.72 -0.03 -13.02
CA ILE A 241 3.58 0.53 -11.97
C ILE A 241 5.03 0.22 -12.31
N GLN A 242 5.86 1.25 -12.44
CA GLN A 242 7.25 1.12 -12.81
C GLN A 242 8.20 1.73 -11.77
N GLY A 243 9.26 1.00 -11.43
CA GLY A 243 10.37 1.56 -10.66
C GLY A 243 11.50 0.57 -10.39
N SER A 244 12.42 0.97 -9.51
CA SER A 244 13.60 0.17 -9.16
C SER A 244 13.54 -0.34 -7.72
N VAL A 245 14.04 0.41 -6.74
CA VAL A 245 14.09 0.02 -5.33
C VAL A 245 12.80 0.40 -4.63
N ASP A 246 12.15 -0.57 -3.98
CA ASP A 246 10.98 -0.39 -3.12
C ASP A 246 9.85 0.41 -3.77
N PHE A 247 9.64 0.19 -5.07
CA PHE A 247 8.80 1.09 -5.85
C PHE A 247 7.30 0.98 -5.51
N ILE A 248 6.89 0.00 -4.71
CA ILE A 248 5.60 -0.04 -4.00
C ILE A 248 5.85 -0.23 -2.50
N PHE A 249 5.60 0.79 -1.69
CA PHE A 249 5.96 0.74 -0.27
C PHE A 249 4.96 1.46 0.63
N GLY A 250 4.99 1.14 1.93
CA GLY A 250 4.09 1.70 2.94
C GLY A 250 3.33 0.63 3.72
N TYR A 251 2.22 1.01 4.36
CA TYR A 251 1.41 0.11 5.19
C TYR A 251 -0.09 0.21 4.90
N GLY A 252 -0.47 0.53 3.66
CA GLY A 252 -1.83 0.33 3.16
C GLY A 252 -2.32 -1.12 3.28
N ARG A 253 -3.64 -1.29 3.28
CA ARG A 253 -4.33 -2.56 3.01
C ARG A 253 -4.87 -2.44 1.59
N SER A 254 -4.17 -3.05 0.64
CA SER A 254 -4.34 -2.71 -0.76
C SER A 254 -4.43 -3.93 -1.63
N LEU A 255 -5.38 -3.90 -2.57
CA LEU A 255 -5.54 -4.90 -3.60
C LEU A 255 -5.13 -4.31 -4.96
N TYR A 256 -4.15 -4.95 -5.59
CA TYR A 256 -3.64 -4.68 -6.92
C TYR A 256 -4.11 -5.80 -7.83
N GLU A 257 -5.08 -5.52 -8.68
CA GLU A 257 -5.72 -6.50 -9.56
C GLU A 257 -5.43 -6.16 -11.03
N ASN A 258 -5.07 -7.16 -11.83
CA ASN A 258 -4.72 -6.99 -13.23
C ASN A 258 -3.61 -5.94 -13.47
N CYS A 259 -2.66 -5.82 -12.54
CA CYS A 259 -1.62 -4.80 -12.62
C CYS A 259 -0.36 -5.32 -13.33
N TYR A 260 0.34 -4.44 -14.03
CA TYR A 260 1.65 -4.71 -14.62
C TYR A 260 2.74 -4.00 -13.81
N LEU A 261 3.60 -4.79 -13.17
CA LEU A 261 4.71 -4.33 -12.34
C LEU A 261 6.00 -4.42 -13.16
N ASN A 262 6.52 -3.26 -13.58
CA ASN A 262 7.69 -3.16 -14.44
C ASN A 262 8.93 -2.73 -13.65
N SER A 263 9.89 -3.62 -13.47
CA SER A 263 11.17 -3.24 -12.87
C SER A 263 12.06 -2.50 -13.85
N THR A 264 12.69 -1.42 -13.40
CA THR A 264 13.78 -0.71 -14.10
C THR A 264 15.10 -0.84 -13.33
N ALA A 265 15.23 -1.86 -12.49
CA ALA A 265 16.45 -2.09 -11.72
C ALA A 265 17.64 -2.37 -12.65
N LYS A 266 18.80 -1.79 -12.32
CA LYS A 266 20.06 -2.03 -13.04
C LYS A 266 20.85 -3.24 -12.52
N LYS A 267 20.63 -3.61 -11.25
CA LYS A 267 21.27 -4.75 -10.59
C LYS A 267 20.20 -5.53 -9.82
N VAL A 268 20.17 -5.38 -8.50
CA VAL A 268 19.20 -6.02 -7.62
C VAL A 268 18.34 -4.95 -6.98
N ALA A 269 17.03 -5.18 -6.92
CA ALA A 269 16.09 -4.33 -6.20
C ALA A 269 14.98 -5.15 -5.55
N SER A 270 13.98 -4.48 -4.98
CA SER A 270 12.77 -5.10 -4.46
C SER A 270 11.56 -4.39 -5.04
N LEU A 271 10.56 -5.16 -5.50
CA LEU A 271 9.30 -4.57 -5.98
C LEU A 271 8.58 -3.88 -4.82
N THR A 272 8.45 -4.59 -3.69
CA THR A 272 7.67 -4.14 -2.55
C THR A 272 8.51 -3.94 -1.28
N ALA A 273 8.10 -2.97 -0.46
CA ALA A 273 8.60 -2.78 0.90
C ALA A 273 7.46 -2.43 1.86
N GLN A 274 6.77 -3.47 2.36
CA GLN A 274 5.59 -3.30 3.19
C GLN A 274 5.99 -3.11 4.68
N LYS A 275 5.30 -2.19 5.38
CA LYS A 275 5.67 -1.65 6.70
C LYS A 275 4.69 -1.99 7.81
N ARG A 276 4.01 -3.12 7.76
CA ARG A 276 3.20 -3.60 8.88
C ARG A 276 4.12 -3.88 10.07
N THR A 277 3.88 -3.23 11.21
CA THR A 277 4.77 -3.27 12.37
C THR A 277 4.29 -4.16 13.52
N ASN A 278 3.03 -4.60 13.50
CA ASN A 278 2.49 -5.52 14.50
C ASN A 278 1.42 -6.44 13.89
N SER A 279 1.06 -7.50 14.61
CA SER A 279 0.12 -8.54 14.16
C SER A 279 -1.34 -8.08 14.08
N SER A 280 -1.75 -7.10 14.90
CA SER A 280 -3.14 -6.62 14.96
C SER A 280 -3.54 -5.72 13.78
N MET A 281 -2.55 -5.15 13.08
CA MET A 281 -2.79 -4.40 11.85
C MET A 281 -3.33 -5.30 10.73
N SER A 282 -4.43 -4.90 10.11
CA SER A 282 -5.00 -5.56 8.94
C SER A 282 -4.33 -5.16 7.62
N SER A 283 -3.28 -4.34 7.64
CA SER A 283 -2.55 -3.89 6.44
C SER A 283 -1.82 -5.02 5.69
N GLY A 284 -1.50 -4.78 4.43
CA GLY A 284 -0.89 -5.77 3.55
C GLY A 284 -1.10 -5.39 2.09
N PHE A 285 -0.20 -5.85 1.23
CA PHE A 285 -0.36 -5.73 -0.22
C PHE A 285 -0.76 -7.08 -0.79
N SER A 286 -1.85 -7.11 -1.56
CA SER A 286 -2.28 -8.30 -2.29
C SER A 286 -2.27 -8.00 -3.78
N PHE A 287 -1.58 -8.82 -4.56
CA PHE A 287 -1.49 -8.75 -6.00
C PHE A 287 -2.21 -9.96 -6.59
N LYS A 288 -3.16 -9.72 -7.49
CA LYS A 288 -3.97 -10.75 -8.14
C LYS A 288 -3.97 -10.55 -9.65
N ASP A 289 -3.91 -11.65 -10.40
CA ASP A 289 -3.99 -11.67 -11.86
C ASP A 289 -3.02 -10.67 -12.52
N SER A 290 -1.86 -10.47 -11.89
CA SER A 290 -0.91 -9.41 -12.23
C SER A 290 0.30 -9.98 -12.97
N LYS A 291 1.17 -9.11 -13.46
CA LYS A 291 2.41 -9.49 -14.15
C LYS A 291 3.61 -8.75 -13.60
N VAL A 292 4.70 -9.47 -13.38
CA VAL A 292 6.02 -8.93 -13.01
C VAL A 292 7.00 -9.17 -14.16
N SER A 293 7.60 -8.11 -14.70
CA SER A 293 8.65 -8.18 -15.73
C SER A 293 9.52 -6.92 -15.67
N GLY A 294 10.35 -6.68 -16.69
CA GLY A 294 11.25 -5.52 -16.78
C GLY A 294 12.72 -5.93 -16.80
N SER A 295 13.58 -5.15 -16.15
CA SER A 295 15.04 -5.32 -16.14
C SER A 295 15.61 -5.62 -14.76
N GLY A 296 16.87 -6.10 -14.75
CA GLY A 296 17.61 -6.40 -13.53
C GLY A 296 17.15 -7.68 -12.86
N GLN A 297 17.36 -7.75 -11.55
CA GLN A 297 16.93 -8.83 -10.68
C GLN A 297 16.13 -8.23 -9.52
N VAL A 298 15.05 -8.89 -9.11
CA VAL A 298 14.14 -8.37 -8.10
C VAL A 298 13.80 -9.41 -7.05
N TYR A 299 13.75 -8.98 -5.81
CA TYR A 299 12.90 -9.59 -4.80
C TYR A 299 11.45 -9.15 -5.05
N LEU A 300 10.49 -10.06 -4.86
CA LEU A 300 9.06 -9.75 -4.79
C LEU A 300 8.77 -8.74 -3.67
N GLY A 301 9.49 -8.85 -2.57
CA GLY A 301 9.40 -7.91 -1.46
C GLY A 301 10.52 -8.04 -0.45
N ARG A 302 10.75 -6.96 0.30
CA ARG A 302 11.61 -6.96 1.48
C ARG A 302 10.91 -6.35 2.68
N ALA A 303 11.11 -6.96 3.84
CA ALA A 303 10.34 -6.66 5.04
C ALA A 303 10.75 -5.35 5.69
N TRP A 304 10.17 -4.22 5.28
CA TRP A 304 10.44 -2.92 5.93
C TRP A 304 9.92 -2.93 7.38
N GLY A 305 8.71 -3.44 7.59
CA GLY A 305 8.09 -3.66 8.90
C GLY A 305 8.29 -5.09 9.43
N ASP A 306 8.27 -5.24 10.75
CA ASP A 306 8.54 -6.53 11.42
C ASP A 306 7.45 -7.58 11.17
N TYR A 307 6.24 -7.16 10.80
CA TYR A 307 5.11 -8.02 10.48
C TYR A 307 4.70 -7.85 9.01
N SER A 308 5.64 -7.44 8.15
CA SER A 308 5.39 -7.17 6.72
C SER A 308 4.54 -8.26 6.07
N ARG A 309 3.55 -7.85 5.27
CA ARG A 309 2.63 -8.77 4.61
C ARG A 309 2.43 -8.44 3.14
N VAL A 310 2.74 -9.39 2.28
CA VAL A 310 2.62 -9.31 0.83
C VAL A 310 2.17 -10.65 0.27
N VAL A 311 1.17 -10.67 -0.61
CA VAL A 311 0.66 -11.88 -1.25
C VAL A 311 0.60 -11.67 -2.76
N PHE A 312 1.11 -12.64 -3.53
CA PHE A 312 0.93 -12.73 -4.97
C PHE A 312 0.06 -13.93 -5.31
N SER A 313 -1.01 -13.72 -6.05
CA SER A 313 -1.96 -14.75 -6.51
C SER A 313 -2.12 -14.67 -8.01
N TYR A 314 -2.08 -15.82 -8.71
CA TYR A 314 -2.24 -15.90 -10.17
C TYR A 314 -1.37 -14.91 -10.95
N THR A 315 -0.19 -14.60 -10.41
CA THR A 315 0.70 -13.58 -10.99
C THR A 315 1.72 -14.24 -11.89
N PHE A 316 1.86 -13.74 -13.12
CA PHE A 316 2.97 -14.13 -13.99
C PHE A 316 4.26 -13.45 -13.51
N MET A 317 5.31 -14.23 -13.26
CA MET A 317 6.61 -13.77 -12.82
C MET A 317 7.67 -14.12 -13.87
N ASP A 318 8.23 -13.10 -14.52
CA ASP A 318 9.33 -13.26 -15.47
C ASP A 318 10.64 -13.63 -14.75
N LYS A 319 11.68 -14.00 -15.51
CA LYS A 319 12.98 -14.50 -15.04
C LYS A 319 13.79 -13.48 -14.23
N ILE A 320 13.28 -12.26 -14.09
CA ILE A 320 13.89 -11.22 -13.26
C ILE A 320 13.68 -11.49 -11.76
N VAL A 321 12.71 -12.31 -11.37
CA VAL A 321 12.48 -12.65 -9.96
C VAL A 321 13.56 -13.59 -9.46
N LEU A 322 14.25 -13.18 -8.41
CA LEU A 322 15.32 -13.97 -7.79
C LEU A 322 14.77 -15.30 -7.23
N PRO A 323 15.53 -16.40 -7.27
CA PRO A 323 15.10 -17.69 -6.72
C PRO A 323 14.63 -17.59 -5.27
N GLN A 324 15.34 -16.80 -4.44
CA GLN A 324 15.01 -16.54 -3.03
C GLN A 324 13.62 -15.91 -2.87
N GLY A 325 13.16 -15.14 -3.87
CA GLY A 325 11.88 -14.44 -3.91
C GLY A 325 11.79 -13.24 -2.96
N TRP A 326 12.26 -13.39 -1.73
CA TRP A 326 12.01 -12.44 -0.65
C TRP A 326 13.25 -12.11 0.17
N SER A 327 13.24 -10.96 0.83
CA SER A 327 14.28 -10.56 1.77
C SER A 327 13.70 -10.13 3.12
N ASP A 328 14.38 -10.49 4.19
CA ASP A 328 14.04 -10.13 5.56
C ASP A 328 14.62 -8.76 5.99
N TRP A 329 15.15 -8.01 5.02
CA TRP A 329 15.85 -6.73 5.24
C TRP A 329 17.14 -6.90 6.06
N GLY A 330 17.77 -8.07 6.06
CA GLY A 330 18.94 -8.35 6.87
C GLY A 330 18.62 -8.43 8.37
N LYS A 331 17.37 -8.74 8.72
CA LYS A 331 16.90 -8.87 10.10
C LYS A 331 16.22 -10.24 10.31
N PRO A 332 16.99 -11.28 10.66
CA PRO A 332 16.50 -12.66 10.72
C PRO A 332 15.29 -12.88 11.64
N GLY A 333 15.13 -12.07 12.70
CA GLY A 333 13.95 -12.15 13.58
C GLY A 333 12.61 -11.92 12.87
N ARG A 334 12.61 -11.20 11.73
CA ARG A 334 11.40 -10.94 10.94
C ARG A 334 10.85 -12.20 10.26
N ASN A 335 11.71 -13.21 10.05
CA ASN A 335 11.33 -14.46 9.38
C ASN A 335 10.23 -15.23 10.13
N LEU A 336 10.06 -14.95 11.42
CA LEU A 336 9.04 -15.58 12.27
C LEU A 336 7.66 -14.89 12.17
N SER A 337 7.60 -13.64 11.74
CA SER A 337 6.42 -12.76 11.86
C SER A 337 5.90 -12.19 10.54
N VAL A 338 6.71 -12.19 9.48
CA VAL A 338 6.28 -11.76 8.14
C VAL A 338 5.31 -12.77 7.51
N TYR A 339 4.46 -12.28 6.61
CA TYR A 339 3.54 -13.10 5.83
C TYR A 339 3.78 -12.84 4.34
N TYR A 340 4.64 -13.63 3.72
CA TYR A 340 4.92 -13.59 2.29
C TYR A 340 4.43 -14.85 1.61
N GLY A 341 3.40 -14.68 0.79
CA GLY A 341 2.66 -15.78 0.19
C GLY A 341 2.64 -15.71 -1.33
N GLU A 342 2.77 -16.86 -1.97
CA GLU A 342 2.61 -17.07 -3.40
C GLU A 342 1.53 -18.13 -3.62
N TYR A 343 0.58 -17.87 -4.52
CA TYR A 343 -0.53 -18.77 -4.83
C TYR A 343 -0.73 -18.87 -6.34
N LYS A 344 -0.53 -20.06 -6.89
CA LYS A 344 -0.74 -20.36 -8.33
C LYS A 344 -0.10 -19.31 -9.27
N CYS A 345 1.06 -18.77 -8.88
CA CYS A 345 1.89 -17.91 -9.73
C CYS A 345 2.51 -18.75 -10.85
N SER A 346 2.80 -18.12 -11.99
CA SER A 346 3.31 -18.80 -13.18
C SER A 346 4.50 -18.06 -13.79
N GLY A 347 5.16 -18.67 -14.78
CA GLY A 347 6.33 -18.08 -15.45
C GLY A 347 7.67 -18.50 -14.82
N PRO A 348 8.79 -18.18 -15.48
CA PRO A 348 10.12 -18.65 -15.09
C PRO A 348 10.59 -18.16 -13.71
N GLY A 349 10.08 -17.01 -13.24
CA GLY A 349 10.38 -16.45 -11.92
C GLY A 349 9.54 -17.04 -10.78
N ALA A 350 8.51 -17.83 -11.08
CA ALA A 350 7.58 -18.39 -10.09
C ALA A 350 8.03 -19.74 -9.49
N ASN A 351 9.24 -20.22 -9.80
CA ASN A 351 9.74 -21.47 -9.23
C ASN A 351 9.97 -21.34 -7.72
N LEU A 352 9.24 -22.15 -6.95
CA LEU A 352 9.26 -22.12 -5.49
C LEU A 352 10.45 -22.87 -4.87
N SER A 353 11.14 -23.76 -5.61
CA SER A 353 12.21 -24.61 -5.05
C SER A 353 13.40 -23.84 -4.48
N GLY A 354 13.65 -22.62 -4.95
CA GLY A 354 14.73 -21.76 -4.48
C GLY A 354 14.33 -20.71 -3.44
N ARG A 355 13.04 -20.69 -3.04
CA ARG A 355 12.52 -19.65 -2.15
C ARG A 355 13.11 -19.77 -0.76
N VAL A 356 13.17 -18.63 -0.07
CA VAL A 356 13.52 -18.61 1.36
C VAL A 356 12.57 -19.51 2.17
N PRO A 357 13.05 -20.27 3.16
CA PRO A 357 12.24 -21.28 3.86
C PRO A 357 11.03 -20.74 4.62
N TRP A 358 11.02 -19.44 4.93
CA TRP A 358 9.96 -18.75 5.66
C TRP A 358 8.90 -18.09 4.76
N SER A 359 9.09 -18.15 3.43
CA SER A 359 8.03 -17.83 2.47
C SER A 359 6.99 -18.95 2.40
N ARG A 360 5.82 -18.66 1.83
CA ARG A 360 4.66 -19.56 1.88
C ARG A 360 4.13 -19.85 0.48
N ALA A 361 4.11 -21.13 0.13
CA ALA A 361 3.23 -21.62 -0.93
C ALA A 361 1.82 -21.77 -0.32
N LEU A 362 0.88 -20.92 -0.71
CA LEU A 362 -0.44 -20.89 -0.08
C LEU A 362 -1.34 -22.00 -0.64
N SER A 363 -2.20 -22.56 0.22
CA SER A 363 -3.34 -23.37 -0.25
C SER A 363 -4.46 -22.49 -0.83
N ASP A 364 -5.45 -23.13 -1.46
CA ASP A 364 -6.65 -22.46 -1.94
C ASP A 364 -7.38 -21.71 -0.80
N GLU A 365 -7.48 -22.31 0.40
CA GLU A 365 -8.09 -21.68 1.57
C GLU A 365 -7.27 -20.51 2.11
N GLU A 366 -5.94 -20.64 2.17
CA GLU A 366 -5.06 -19.59 2.69
C GLU A 366 -5.02 -18.36 1.76
N ALA A 367 -5.08 -18.57 0.45
CA ALA A 367 -5.07 -17.50 -0.53
C ALA A 367 -6.41 -16.77 -0.61
N MET A 368 -7.53 -17.47 -0.38
CA MET A 368 -8.88 -16.93 -0.60
C MET A 368 -9.08 -15.55 0.04
N PRO A 369 -8.71 -15.26 1.30
CA PRO A 369 -8.92 -13.94 1.91
C PRO A 369 -8.22 -12.75 1.23
N PHE A 370 -7.30 -12.99 0.30
CA PHE A 370 -6.47 -11.96 -0.35
C PHE A 370 -6.89 -11.65 -1.79
N MET A 371 -7.76 -12.45 -2.39
CA MET A 371 -7.96 -12.48 -3.85
C MET A 371 -9.20 -11.72 -4.35
N GLY A 372 -9.82 -10.85 -3.55
CA GLY A 372 -10.99 -10.10 -4.03
C GLY A 372 -11.23 -8.82 -3.27
N THR A 373 -12.15 -8.01 -3.78
CA THR A 373 -12.42 -6.66 -3.29
C THR A 373 -12.80 -6.60 -1.81
N TYR A 374 -13.38 -7.67 -1.24
CA TYR A 374 -13.60 -7.80 0.21
C TYR A 374 -12.30 -7.71 1.03
N TYR A 375 -11.13 -8.03 0.44
CA TYR A 375 -9.83 -7.84 1.09
C TYR A 375 -9.59 -6.36 1.41
N VAL A 376 -10.22 -5.44 0.71
CA VAL A 376 -10.15 -4.00 1.01
C VAL A 376 -11.51 -3.44 1.41
N ASP A 377 -12.40 -4.33 1.88
CA ASP A 377 -13.78 -4.00 2.25
C ASP A 377 -14.54 -3.27 1.11
N GLY A 378 -14.21 -3.63 -0.13
CA GLY A 378 -14.61 -2.91 -1.35
C GLY A 378 -16.11 -2.78 -1.55
N ASP A 379 -16.91 -3.73 -1.07
CA ASP A 379 -18.37 -3.64 -1.16
C ASP A 379 -18.95 -2.45 -0.36
N THR A 380 -18.15 -1.85 0.53
CA THR A 380 -18.57 -0.68 1.31
C THR A 380 -18.22 0.66 0.67
N TRP A 381 -17.38 0.69 -0.38
CA TRP A 381 -16.88 1.96 -0.91
C TRP A 381 -16.42 1.98 -2.36
N LEU A 382 -16.20 0.83 -3.00
CA LEU A 382 -15.83 0.78 -4.41
C LEU A 382 -17.05 1.04 -5.28
N ILE A 383 -16.89 2.01 -6.17
CA ILE A 383 -17.83 2.29 -7.24
C ILE A 383 -17.21 1.70 -8.50
N ARG A 384 -17.95 0.84 -9.20
CA ARG A 384 -17.50 0.23 -10.45
C ARG A 384 -17.48 1.30 -11.54
N HIS A 385 -16.38 1.38 -12.28
CA HIS A 385 -16.13 2.37 -13.32
C HIS A 385 -15.95 1.71 -14.68
#